data_AF-A0A497SWU0-F1
#
_entry.id   AF-A0A497SWU0-F1
#
_cell.length_a   1.000
_cell.length_b   1.000
_cell.length_c   1.000
_cell.angle_alpha   90.00
_cell.angle_beta   90.00
_cell.angle_gamma   90.00
#
_symmetry.space_group_name_H-M   'P 1'
#
loop_
_entity.id
_entity.type
_entity.pdbx_description
1 polymer ?
#
loop_
_entity_poly.entity_id
_entity_poly.type
_entity_poly.pdbx_seq_one_letter_code
_entity_poly.pdbx_strand_id
1 'polypeptide(L)'
;MVGPGFDILKELEDKIVIVEGKKDKDRLKSFGIKNVFAINGKPLYVVAKMVSEMNRDIVILTDFDKEGRLINSKLTHLFNKYKKQPNKRLRNMFMSLGKNRIEDLKEVDVHVKIGSNFNKVYNKGKYKCKRCYRKTRRYRGNFWSD
;
A
#
# COMPACT_ATOMS: atom_id res chain seq x y z
N MET A 1 -27.50 -6.17 -3.17
CA MET A 1 -26.38 -5.89 -2.24
C MET A 1 -25.10 -6.29 -2.94
N VAL A 2 -24.25 -5.32 -3.26
CA VAL A 2 -22.97 -5.60 -3.92
C VAL A 2 -21.96 -5.99 -2.83
N GLY A 3 -21.24 -7.11 -2.99
CA GLY A 3 -20.33 -7.62 -1.96
C GLY A 3 -19.15 -6.68 -1.67
N PRO A 4 -18.46 -6.84 -0.51
CA PRO A 4 -17.41 -5.90 -0.05
C PRO A 4 -16.14 -5.86 -0.92
N GLY A 5 -15.96 -6.78 -1.87
CA GLY A 5 -14.87 -6.70 -2.84
C GLY A 5 -15.12 -5.65 -3.93
N PHE A 6 -16.39 -5.38 -4.26
CA PHE A 6 -16.77 -4.35 -5.25
C PHE A 6 -16.45 -2.95 -4.71
N ASP A 7 -16.51 -2.80 -3.38
CA ASP A 7 -16.18 -1.55 -2.71
C ASP A 7 -14.72 -1.17 -2.93
N ILE A 8 -13.79 -2.13 -2.99
CA ILE A 8 -12.36 -1.85 -3.17
C ILE A 8 -12.06 -1.33 -4.57
N LEU A 9 -12.59 -1.99 -5.61
CA LEU A 9 -12.38 -1.57 -7.00
C LEU A 9 -13.01 -0.19 -7.24
N LYS A 10 -14.20 0.05 -6.68
CA LYS A 10 -14.85 1.36 -6.70
C LYS A 10 -14.02 2.42 -5.96
N GLU A 11 -13.41 2.06 -4.82
CA GLU A 11 -12.51 2.98 -4.10
C GLU A 11 -11.25 3.34 -4.89
N LEU A 12 -10.84 2.53 -5.87
CA LEU A 12 -9.66 2.77 -6.70
C LEU A 12 -9.95 3.63 -7.93
N GLU A 13 -11.21 3.74 -8.37
CA GLU A 13 -11.59 4.40 -9.61
C GLU A 13 -11.14 5.87 -9.66
N ASP A 14 -11.30 6.58 -8.55
CA ASP A 14 -10.92 8.00 -8.40
C ASP A 14 -9.48 8.21 -7.90
N LYS A 15 -8.70 7.13 -7.72
CA LYS A 15 -7.34 7.17 -7.19
C LYS A 15 -6.30 6.90 -8.24
N ILE A 16 -5.08 7.37 -8.00
CA ILE A 16 -3.92 6.99 -8.80
C ILE A 16 -3.35 5.70 -8.25
N VAL A 17 -3.34 4.67 -9.08
CA VAL A 17 -2.86 3.35 -8.69
C VAL A 17 -1.50 3.09 -9.32
N ILE A 18 -0.50 2.77 -8.51
CA ILE A 18 0.84 2.42 -8.96
C ILE A 18 1.04 0.93 -8.79
N VAL A 19 1.37 0.24 -9.88
CA VAL A 19 1.61 -1.21 -9.93
C VAL A 19 3.01 -1.49 -10.45
N GLU A 20 3.49 -2.71 -10.23
CA GLU A 20 4.82 -3.12 -10.65
C GLU A 20 4.88 -3.36 -12.17
N GLY A 21 4.01 -4.24 -12.67
CA GLY A 21 4.02 -4.72 -14.04
C GLY A 21 2.99 -4.07 -14.97
N LYS A 22 3.22 -4.24 -16.29
CA LYS A 22 2.24 -3.86 -17.33
C LYS A 22 0.99 -4.74 -17.28
N LYS A 23 1.16 -6.05 -16.99
CA LYS A 23 0.03 -7.00 -16.88
C LYS A 23 -0.95 -6.58 -15.78
N ASP A 24 -0.45 -6.19 -14.61
CA ASP A 24 -1.28 -5.69 -13.51
C ASP A 24 -2.07 -4.45 -13.90
N LYS A 25 -1.41 -3.53 -14.63
CA LYS A 25 -2.03 -2.33 -15.16
C LYS A 25 -3.18 -2.67 -16.10
N ASP A 26 -2.95 -3.57 -17.04
CA ASP A 26 -3.95 -3.95 -18.04
C ASP A 26 -5.15 -4.66 -17.39
N ARG A 27 -4.90 -5.48 -16.37
CA ARG A 27 -5.95 -6.13 -15.58
C ARG A 27 -6.78 -5.13 -14.76
N LEU A 28 -6.16 -4.17 -14.08
CA LEU A 28 -6.91 -3.13 -13.36
C LEU A 28 -7.72 -2.25 -14.32
N LYS A 29 -7.19 -1.99 -15.52
CA LYS A 29 -7.92 -1.29 -16.58
C LYS A 29 -9.13 -2.09 -17.10
N SER A 30 -9.04 -3.41 -17.23
CA SER A 30 -10.20 -4.23 -17.61
C SER A 30 -11.31 -4.21 -16.56
N PHE A 31 -10.98 -3.92 -15.29
CA PHE A 31 -11.94 -3.66 -14.22
C PHE A 31 -12.45 -2.21 -14.17
N GLY A 32 -12.12 -1.37 -15.15
CA GLY A 32 -12.59 0.03 -15.24
C GLY A 32 -11.71 1.07 -14.55
N ILE A 33 -10.59 0.68 -13.92
CA ILE A 33 -9.71 1.62 -13.23
C ILE A 33 -8.81 2.32 -14.26
N LYS A 34 -9.01 3.63 -14.45
CA LYS A 34 -8.36 4.39 -15.52
C LYS A 34 -6.95 4.86 -15.16
N ASN A 35 -6.76 5.31 -13.92
CA ASN A 35 -5.57 6.03 -13.46
C ASN A 35 -4.48 5.09 -12.95
N VAL A 36 -4.04 4.13 -13.79
CA VAL A 36 -3.07 3.09 -13.40
C VAL A 36 -1.70 3.29 -14.07
N PHE A 37 -0.65 3.33 -13.25
CA PHE A 37 0.74 3.53 -13.65
C PHE A 37 1.60 2.33 -13.29
N ALA A 38 2.23 1.73 -14.29
CA ALA A 38 3.21 0.66 -14.10
C ALA A 38 4.62 1.23 -13.93
N ILE A 39 5.39 0.64 -13.01
CA ILE A 39 6.79 0.98 -12.78
C ILE A 39 7.70 0.42 -13.88
N ASN A 40 7.36 -0.76 -14.42
CA ASN A 40 8.24 -1.58 -15.26
C ASN A 40 9.14 -0.79 -16.23
N GLY A 41 10.46 -0.91 -16.02
CA GLY A 41 11.52 -0.30 -16.82
C GLY A 41 11.76 1.21 -16.57
N LYS A 42 11.00 1.85 -15.68
CA LYS A 42 11.14 3.27 -15.36
C LYS A 42 11.80 3.46 -13.99
N PRO A 43 12.69 4.45 -13.84
CA PRO A 43 13.20 4.84 -12.53
C PRO A 43 12.06 5.30 -11.60
N LEU A 44 12.07 4.83 -10.35
CA LEU A 44 11.02 5.14 -9.37
C LEU A 44 10.82 6.64 -9.15
N TYR A 45 11.89 7.43 -9.22
CA TYR A 45 11.81 8.89 -9.05
C TYR A 45 11.01 9.57 -10.16
N VAL A 46 11.09 9.07 -11.40
CA VAL A 46 10.34 9.62 -12.55
C VAL A 46 8.85 9.36 -12.33
N VAL A 47 8.51 8.13 -11.95
CA VAL A 47 7.11 7.74 -11.66
C VAL A 47 6.58 8.56 -10.49
N ALA A 48 7.34 8.67 -9.40
CA ALA A 48 6.94 9.41 -8.21
C ALA A 48 6.74 10.91 -8.51
N LYS A 49 7.64 11.54 -9.27
CA LYS A 49 7.51 12.95 -9.67
C LYS A 49 6.23 13.18 -10.48
N MET A 50 6.07 12.44 -11.58
CA MET A 50 4.91 12.53 -12.46
C MET A 50 3.59 12.32 -11.70
N VAL A 51 3.53 11.32 -10.81
CA VAL A 51 2.33 11.06 -10.00
C VAL A 51 2.11 12.16 -8.95
N SER A 52 3.17 12.71 -8.37
CA SER A 52 3.05 13.75 -7.33
C SER A 52 2.48 15.07 -7.85
N GLU A 53 2.64 15.35 -9.13
CA GLU A 53 2.07 16.52 -9.82
C GLU A 53 0.55 16.36 -10.03
N MET A 54 0.01 15.15 -9.90
CA MET A 54 -1.42 14.90 -10.00
C MET A 54 -2.12 15.13 -8.65
N ASN A 55 -3.28 15.78 -8.68
CA ASN A 55 -4.03 16.11 -7.46
C ASN A 55 -5.07 15.04 -7.10
N ARG A 56 -4.63 13.79 -6.90
CA ARG A 56 -5.48 12.67 -6.46
C ARG A 56 -4.76 11.81 -5.43
N ASP A 57 -5.53 11.04 -4.68
CA ASP A 57 -4.99 10.07 -3.72
C ASP A 57 -4.18 8.99 -4.43
N ILE A 58 -3.04 8.63 -3.83
CA ILE A 58 -2.09 7.69 -4.40
C ILE A 58 -2.21 6.36 -3.67
N VAL A 59 -2.30 5.26 -4.42
CA VAL A 59 -2.30 3.89 -3.91
C VAL A 59 -1.17 3.13 -4.56
N ILE A 60 -0.34 2.46 -3.75
CA ILE A 60 0.74 1.60 -4.25
C ILE A 60 0.29 0.15 -4.07
N LEU A 61 0.10 -0.57 -5.19
CA LEU A 61 -0.26 -1.98 -5.25
C LEU A 61 0.87 -2.77 -5.91
N THR A 62 2.00 -2.85 -5.21
CA THR A 62 3.11 -3.76 -5.55
C THR A 62 2.91 -5.13 -4.89
N ASP A 63 3.57 -6.14 -5.45
CA ASP A 63 3.53 -7.51 -4.95
C ASP A 63 3.96 -7.60 -3.47
N PHE A 64 3.46 -8.63 -2.77
CA PHE A 64 3.69 -8.84 -1.35
C PHE A 64 4.96 -9.66 -1.04
N ASP A 65 5.88 -9.74 -1.99
CA ASP A 65 7.19 -10.35 -1.80
C ASP A 65 8.22 -9.34 -1.22
N LYS A 66 9.50 -9.74 -1.19
CA LYS A 66 10.57 -8.88 -0.69
C LYS A 66 10.80 -7.67 -1.61
N GLU A 67 10.75 -7.86 -2.92
CA GLU A 67 11.04 -6.82 -3.90
C GLU A 67 9.93 -5.78 -3.93
N GLY A 68 8.67 -6.21 -4.05
CA GLY A 68 7.50 -5.34 -4.03
C GLY A 68 7.39 -4.54 -2.73
N ARG A 69 7.81 -5.10 -1.58
CA ARG A 69 7.94 -4.34 -0.31
C ARG A 69 9.02 -3.28 -0.36
N LEU A 70 10.18 -3.57 -0.95
CA LEU A 70 11.26 -2.59 -1.13
C LEU A 70 10.81 -1.45 -2.06
N ILE A 71 10.15 -1.78 -3.16
CA ILE A 71 9.58 -0.80 -4.10
C ILE A 71 8.58 0.10 -3.38
N ASN A 72 7.62 -0.48 -2.64
CA ASN A 72 6.64 0.27 -1.87
C ASN A 72 7.30 1.22 -0.85
N SER A 73 8.34 0.77 -0.16
CA SER A 73 9.11 1.59 0.78
C SER A 73 9.80 2.76 0.07
N LYS A 74 10.51 2.48 -1.04
CA LYS A 74 11.21 3.51 -1.83
C LYS A 74 10.24 4.55 -2.39
N LEU A 75 9.11 4.13 -2.97
CA LEU A 75 8.08 5.02 -3.47
C LEU A 75 7.47 5.86 -2.35
N THR A 76 7.15 5.25 -1.20
CA THR A 76 6.63 6.01 -0.04
C THR A 76 7.61 7.08 0.40
N HIS A 77 8.91 6.76 0.45
CA HIS A 77 9.94 7.74 0.78
C HIS A 77 10.02 8.89 -0.25
N LEU A 78 9.92 8.58 -1.55
CA LEU A 78 9.89 9.60 -2.60
C LEU A 78 8.65 10.49 -2.49
N PHE A 79 7.46 9.92 -2.30
CA PHE A 79 6.23 10.70 -2.12
C PHE A 79 6.26 11.60 -0.90
N ASN A 80 6.86 11.15 0.21
CA ASN A 80 7.06 12.00 1.38
C ASN A 80 7.93 13.23 1.06
N LYS A 81 8.95 13.10 0.20
CA LYS A 81 9.75 14.26 -0.26
C LYS A 81 8.89 15.25 -1.08
N TYR A 82 7.91 14.75 -1.81
CA TYR A 82 6.91 15.55 -2.52
C TYR A 82 5.72 15.97 -1.65
N LYS A 83 5.77 15.77 -0.32
CA LYS A 83 4.69 16.07 0.64
C LYS A 83 3.36 15.37 0.32
N LYS A 84 3.40 14.22 -0.35
CA LYS A 84 2.24 13.36 -0.64
C LYS A 84 2.29 12.11 0.23
N GLN A 85 1.15 11.68 0.76
CA GLN A 85 1.06 10.46 1.58
C GLN A 85 0.26 9.38 0.84
N PRO A 86 0.89 8.30 0.37
CA PRO A 86 0.16 7.19 -0.24
C PRO A 86 -0.78 6.49 0.75
N ASN A 87 -1.99 6.16 0.30
CA ASN A 87 -2.99 5.44 1.06
C ASN A 87 -2.60 3.96 1.22
N LYS A 88 -2.19 3.60 2.43
CA LYS A 88 -1.77 2.23 2.79
C LYS A 88 -2.94 1.30 3.11
N ARG A 89 -4.14 1.83 3.36
CA ARG A 89 -5.33 1.05 3.76
C ARG A 89 -5.68 0.04 2.67
N LEU A 90 -5.75 0.50 1.43
CA LEU A 90 -6.12 -0.33 0.29
C LEU A 90 -5.12 -1.45 0.04
N ARG A 91 -3.81 -1.15 0.10
CA ARG A 91 -2.76 -2.18 0.01
C ARG A 91 -2.92 -3.25 1.08
N ASN A 92 -3.20 -2.87 2.33
CA ASN A 92 -3.41 -3.82 3.43
C ASN A 92 -4.70 -4.64 3.25
N MET A 93 -5.76 -4.05 2.66
CA MET A 93 -6.98 -4.77 2.32
C MET A 93 -6.70 -5.84 1.26
N PHE A 94 -5.96 -5.50 0.20
CA PHE A 94 -5.51 -6.48 -0.80
C PHE A 94 -4.70 -7.63 -0.17
N MET A 95 -3.77 -7.32 0.75
CA MET A 95 -3.05 -8.37 1.49
C MET A 95 -3.99 -9.30 2.25
N SER A 96 -5.02 -8.74 2.89
CA SER A 96 -5.93 -9.50 3.75
C SER A 96 -6.84 -10.46 2.97
N LEU A 97 -7.04 -10.22 1.67
CA LEU A 97 -7.75 -11.13 0.77
C LEU A 97 -6.94 -12.39 0.43
N GLY A 98 -5.69 -12.50 0.91
CA GLY A 98 -4.82 -13.66 0.67
C GLY A 98 -4.32 -13.75 -0.78
N LYS A 99 -4.48 -12.68 -1.56
CA LYS A 99 -4.02 -12.58 -2.94
C LYS A 99 -2.62 -11.97 -2.94
N ASN A 100 -1.65 -12.73 -3.43
CA ASN A 100 -0.26 -12.30 -3.44
C ASN A 100 0.08 -11.42 -4.65
N ARG A 101 -0.70 -11.56 -5.73
CA ARG A 101 -0.57 -10.79 -6.97
C ARG A 101 -1.91 -10.23 -7.42
N ILE A 102 -1.87 -9.13 -8.16
CA ILE A 102 -3.06 -8.56 -8.82
C ILE A 102 -3.62 -9.55 -9.86
N GLU A 103 -2.74 -10.34 -10.48
CA GLU A 103 -3.10 -11.40 -11.42
C GLU A 103 -4.03 -12.48 -10.82
N ASP A 104 -4.05 -12.64 -9.50
CA ASP A 104 -4.88 -13.64 -8.81
C ASP A 104 -6.32 -13.16 -8.58
N LEU A 105 -6.65 -11.91 -8.93
CA LEU A 105 -7.99 -11.34 -8.80
C LEU A 105 -8.92 -11.89 -9.87
N LYS A 106 -9.75 -12.88 -9.55
CA LYS A 106 -10.87 -13.30 -10.41
C LYS A 106 -12.04 -12.33 -10.24
N GLU A 107 -12.89 -12.18 -11.26
CA GLU A 107 -14.19 -11.47 -11.11
C GLU A 107 -15.03 -11.98 -9.93
N VAL A 108 -14.87 -13.26 -9.60
CA VAL A 108 -15.55 -13.94 -8.49
C VAL A 108 -14.94 -13.63 -7.11
N ASP A 109 -13.66 -13.23 -7.03
CA ASP A 109 -13.01 -12.90 -5.75
C ASP A 109 -13.56 -11.60 -5.12
N VAL A 110 -14.21 -10.78 -5.95
CA VAL A 110 -14.96 -9.58 -5.56
C VAL A 110 -16.18 -9.94 -4.68
N HIS A 111 -16.61 -11.21 -4.70
CA HIS A 111 -17.76 -11.74 -3.96
C HIS A 111 -17.41 -12.48 -2.66
N VAL A 112 -16.17 -12.45 -2.17
CA VAL A 112 -15.78 -13.24 -1.01
C VAL A 112 -16.17 -12.54 0.31
N LYS A 113 -17.01 -13.23 1.10
CA LYS A 113 -17.35 -12.87 2.48
C LYS A 113 -16.07 -12.67 3.29
N ILE A 114 -15.90 -11.48 3.88
CA ILE A 114 -14.84 -11.20 4.85
C ILE A 114 -15.02 -12.18 6.01
N GLY A 115 -14.22 -13.24 6.02
CA GLY A 115 -14.15 -14.18 7.12
C GLY A 115 -13.72 -13.45 8.39
N SER A 116 -14.33 -13.83 9.51
CA SER A 116 -14.22 -13.33 10.89
C SER A 116 -12.78 -13.15 11.45
N ASN A 117 -11.75 -13.50 10.68
CA ASN A 117 -10.34 -13.21 10.98
C ASN A 117 -9.94 -11.74 10.74
N PHE A 118 -10.61 -11.00 9.85
CA PHE A 118 -10.28 -9.59 9.60
C PHE A 118 -10.52 -8.71 10.83
N ASN A 119 -11.67 -8.90 11.50
CA ASN A 119 -11.98 -8.20 12.76
C ASN A 119 -10.99 -8.53 13.89
N LYS A 120 -10.42 -9.75 13.91
CA LYS A 120 -9.36 -10.12 14.87
C LYS A 120 -8.05 -9.39 14.58
N VAL A 121 -7.68 -9.15 13.32
CA VAL A 121 -6.45 -8.42 12.96
C VAL A 121 -6.62 -6.92 13.19
N TYR A 122 -7.77 -6.34 12.82
CA TYR A 122 -8.09 -4.93 13.05
C TYR A 122 -8.13 -4.59 14.56
N ASN A 123 -8.67 -5.47 15.40
CA ASN A 123 -8.71 -5.26 16.85
C ASN A 123 -7.36 -5.48 17.58
N LYS A 124 -6.32 -6.05 16.94
CA LYS A 124 -4.99 -6.17 17.59
C LYS A 124 -4.35 -4.80 17.89
N GLY A 125 -4.76 -3.74 17.21
CA GLY A 125 -4.34 -2.36 17.49
C GLY A 125 -4.99 -1.76 18.73
N LYS A 126 -6.25 -2.10 19.01
CA LYS A 126 -7.03 -1.53 20.13
C LYS A 126 -6.53 -1.98 21.51
N TYR A 127 -5.86 -3.14 21.58
CA TYR A 127 -5.31 -3.69 22.84
C TYR A 127 -3.80 -3.49 23.02
N LYS A 128 -3.12 -2.73 22.15
CA LYS A 128 -1.68 -2.43 22.29
C LYS A 128 -1.36 -1.10 22.99
N CYS A 129 -2.35 -0.43 23.56
CA CYS A 129 -2.17 0.73 24.43
C CYS A 129 -1.95 0.31 25.90
N LYS A 130 -0.95 -0.53 26.16
CA LYS A 130 -0.28 -0.67 27.47
C LYS A 130 1.16 -1.11 27.23
N ARG A 131 1.96 -0.27 26.55
CA ARG A 131 3.41 -0.50 26.48
C ARG A 131 4.09 0.45 27.47
N CYS A 132 4.48 -0.14 28.60
CA CYS A 132 5.28 0.49 29.64
C CYS A 132 6.48 1.25 29.04
N TYR A 133 6.64 2.47 29.54
CA TYR A 133 7.84 3.30 29.48
C TYR A 133 9.09 2.47 29.83
N ARG A 134 9.86 2.07 28.81
CA ARG A 134 11.21 1.52 29.01
C ARG A 134 12.20 2.68 28.99
N LYS A 135 12.61 3.13 30.19
CA LYS A 135 13.88 3.82 30.42
C LYS A 135 15.01 2.91 29.91
N THR A 136 15.70 3.31 28.85
CA THR A 136 16.99 2.71 28.47
C THR A 136 18.01 3.79 28.19
N ARG A 137 18.85 4.01 29.22
CA ARG A 137 20.27 4.39 29.21
C ARG A 137 20.72 5.53 28.30
N ARG A 138 20.78 6.73 28.91
CA ARG A 138 21.85 7.71 28.63
C ARG A 138 23.12 7.20 29.29
N TYR A 139 23.99 6.55 28.53
CA TYR A 139 25.42 6.46 28.80
C TYR A 139 26.12 6.75 27.46
N ARG A 140 26.19 8.04 27.13
CA ARG A 140 27.29 8.56 26.32
C ARG A 140 28.19 9.24 27.34
N GLY A 141 29.29 8.57 27.68
CA GLY A 141 30.37 9.21 28.42
C GLY A 141 30.88 10.36 27.57
N ASN A 142 30.93 11.55 28.17
CA ASN A 142 31.71 12.65 27.65
C ASN A 142 33.18 12.23 27.78
N PHE A 143 33.78 11.90 26.63
CA PHE A 143 35.22 11.99 26.44
C PHE A 143 35.47 13.43 25.99
N TRP A 144 36.49 14.10 26.55
CA TRP A 144 36.94 15.49 26.38
C TRP A 144 36.69 16.45 27.59
N SER A 145 37.82 17.04 28.04
CA SER A 145 38.06 18.11 29.04
C SER A 145 38.04 17.70 30.52
N ASP A 146 39.07 17.92 31.36
CA ASP A 146 40.44 18.48 31.26
C ASP A 146 41.32 17.73 32.29
#